data_AF-A0A1B0ZG97-F1
#
_entry.id   AF-A0A1B0ZG97-F1
#
_cell.length_a   1.000
_cell.length_b   1.000
_cell.length_c   1.000
_cell.angle_alpha   90.00
_cell.angle_beta   90.00
_cell.angle_gamma   90.00
#
_symmetry.space_group_name_H-M   'P 1'
#
loop_
_entity.id
_entity.type
_entity.pdbx_description
1 polymer ?
#
loop_
_entity_poly.entity_id
_entity_poly.type
_entity_poly.pdbx_seq_one_letter_code
_entity_poly.pdbx_strand_id
1 'polypeptide(L)' 'MGRGRQKAKQAKIARDLKYYSPPTDLNALQRELSGKKNESASWDEDDRYEDKWASEYDDWDDEDEES' A
#
# COMPACT_ATOMS: atom_id res chain seq x y z
N MET A 1 7.03 20.54 38.42
CA MET A 1 5.84 21.00 37.66
C MET A 1 6.01 21.08 36.12
N GLY A 2 7.04 20.49 35.48
CA GLY A 2 7.28 20.65 34.03
C GLY A 2 6.71 19.59 33.08
N ARG A 3 6.25 18.44 33.61
CA ARG A 3 5.88 17.26 32.78
C ARG A 3 4.59 17.42 31.98
N GLY A 4 3.62 18.21 32.47
CA GLY A 4 2.33 18.42 31.77
C GLY A 4 2.48 19.11 30.42
N ARG A 5 3.37 20.10 30.33
CA ARG A 5 3.67 20.81 29.08
C ARG A 5 4.36 19.91 28.06
N GLN A 6 5.27 19.04 28.52
CA GLN A 6 5.92 18.05 27.66
C GLN A 6 4.90 17.04 27.13
N LYS A 7 4.02 16.50 27.98
CA LYS A 7 2.94 15.59 27.54
C LYS A 7 2.02 16.23 26.49
N ALA A 8 1.61 17.48 26.71
CA ALA A 8 0.80 18.21 25.74
C ALA A 8 1.50 18.39 24.38
N LYS A 9 2.80 18.76 24.40
CA LYS A 9 3.59 18.87 23.17
C LYS A 9 3.72 17.53 22.43
N GLN A 10 3.99 16.45 23.14
CA GLN A 10 4.11 15.11 22.55
C GLN A 10 2.77 14.63 21.96
N ALA A 11 1.65 14.87 22.64
CA ALA A 11 0.33 14.51 22.12
C ALA A 11 -0.04 15.28 20.84
N LYS A 12 0.40 16.54 20.72
CA LYS A 12 0.26 17.32 19.49
C LYS A 12 1.09 16.71 18.36
N ILE A 13 2.39 16.49 18.60
CA ILE A 13 3.31 15.90 17.61
C ILE A 13 2.81 14.53 17.15
N ALA A 14 2.33 13.69 18.06
CA ALA A 14 1.79 12.38 17.73
C ALA A 14 0.54 12.46 16.85
N ARG A 15 -0.36 13.43 17.10
CA ARG A 15 -1.50 13.68 16.21
C ARG A 15 -1.05 14.16 14.85
N ASP A 16 -0.13 15.14 14.82
CA ASP A 16 0.42 15.66 13.57
C ASP A 16 1.01 14.51 12.76
N LEU A 17 1.83 13.63 13.38
CA LEU A 17 2.38 12.43 12.73
C LEU A 17 1.32 11.42 12.28
N LYS A 18 0.31 11.13 13.11
CA LYS A 18 -0.74 10.14 12.80
C LYS A 18 -1.57 10.58 11.59
N TYR A 19 -1.82 11.88 11.46
CA TYR A 19 -2.64 12.45 10.39
C TYR A 19 -1.81 13.18 9.34
N TYR A 20 -0.48 13.05 9.38
CA TYR A 20 0.41 13.62 8.37
C TYR A 20 0.33 12.77 7.12
N SER A 21 -0.32 13.32 6.10
CA SER A 21 -0.20 12.82 4.74
C SER A 21 0.82 13.72 4.01
N PRO A 22 2.02 13.22 3.69
CA PRO A 22 2.98 13.99 2.91
C PRO A 22 2.42 14.30 1.52
N PRO A 23 2.69 15.49 0.97
CA PRO A 23 2.30 15.79 -0.40
C PRO A 23 3.02 14.84 -1.36
N THR A 24 2.26 14.19 -2.22
CA THR A 24 2.78 13.32 -3.28
C THR A 24 3.00 14.13 -4.56
N ASP A 25 4.19 14.04 -5.15
CA ASP A 25 4.44 14.61 -6.47
C ASP A 25 3.85 13.69 -7.55
N LEU A 26 2.63 14.00 -7.96
CA LEU A 26 1.89 13.24 -8.97
C LEU A 26 2.58 13.27 -10.34
N ASN A 27 3.33 14.33 -10.66
CA ASN A 27 4.03 14.43 -11.95
C ASN A 27 5.23 13.48 -12.01
N ALA A 28 5.98 13.39 -10.90
CA ALA A 28 7.07 12.43 -10.78
C ALA A 28 6.55 10.97 -10.89
N LEU A 29 5.45 10.67 -10.20
CA LEU A 29 4.81 9.36 -10.24
C LEU A 29 4.32 9.00 -11.66
N GLN A 30 3.67 9.94 -12.35
CA GLN A 30 3.20 9.73 -13.71
C GLN A 30 4.35 9.40 -14.67
N ARG A 31 5.48 10.12 -14.56
CA ARG A 31 6.68 9.85 -15.38
C ARG A 31 7.20 8.43 -15.16
N GLU A 32 7.31 7.99 -13.91
CA GLU A 32 7.77 6.64 -13.58
C GLU A 32 6.83 5.57 -14.15
N LEU A 33 5.51 5.74 -14.00
CA LEU A 33 4.53 4.80 -14.51
C LEU A 33 4.52 4.74 -16.05
N SER A 34 4.64 5.89 -16.71
CA SER A 34 4.73 5.96 -18.18
C SER A 34 6.02 5.33 -18.72
N GLY A 35 7.13 5.38 -17.97
CA GLY A 35 8.39 4.73 -18.32
C GLY A 35 8.30 3.21 -18.21
N LYS A 36 7.69 2.71 -17.13
CA LYS A 36 7.50 1.26 -16.90
C LYS A 36 6.57 0.62 -17.94
N LYS A 37 5.52 1.32 -18.40
CA LYS A 37 4.59 0.81 -19.43
C LYS A 37 5.27 0.44 -20.76
N ASN A 38 6.42 1.05 -21.07
CA ASN A 38 7.17 0.74 -22.28
C ASN A 38 8.17 -0.42 -22.11
N GLU A 39 8.66 -0.70 -20.90
CA GLU A 39 9.46 -1.90 -20.61
C GLU A 39 8.58 -3.14 -20.44
N SER A 40 7.34 -2.94 -19.99
CA SER A 40 6.42 -4.04 -19.75
C SER A 40 5.72 -4.53 -21.00
N ALA A 41 5.98 -4.01 -22.20
CA ALA A 41 5.53 -4.61 -23.47
C ALA A 41 6.00 -6.08 -23.69
N SER A 42 6.73 -6.66 -22.73
CA SER A 42 6.81 -8.09 -22.45
C SER A 42 5.70 -8.55 -21.47
N TRP A 43 4.43 -8.20 -21.72
CA TRP A 43 3.26 -8.59 -20.89
C TRP A 43 2.75 -10.01 -21.19
N ASP A 44 3.49 -10.85 -21.92
CA ASP A 44 3.21 -12.30 -22.03
C ASP A 44 3.40 -13.08 -20.69
N GLU A 45 3.56 -12.37 -19.57
CA GLU A 45 3.78 -12.95 -18.24
C GLU A 45 2.63 -12.65 -17.25
N ASP A 46 1.62 -11.86 -17.65
CA ASP A 46 0.46 -11.53 -16.80
C ASP A 46 -0.43 -12.78 -16.57
N ASP A 47 -0.59 -13.62 -17.61
CA ASP A 47 -1.33 -14.89 -17.52
C ASP A 47 -0.75 -15.86 -16.47
N ARG A 48 0.57 -15.77 -16.17
CA ARG A 48 1.22 -16.65 -15.18
C ARG A 48 1.04 -16.18 -13.74
N TYR A 49 0.78 -14.88 -13.54
CA TYR A 49 0.57 -14.32 -12.21
C TYR A 49 -0.85 -14.58 -11.73
N GLU A 50 -1.87 -14.48 -12.60
CA GLU A 50 -3.26 -14.75 -12.25
C GLU A 50 -3.47 -16.19 -11.74
N ASP A 51 -2.90 -17.20 -12.42
CA ASP A 51 -3.03 -18.61 -12.05
C ASP A 51 -2.54 -18.92 -10.62
N LYS A 52 -1.45 -18.27 -10.17
CA LYS A 52 -0.82 -18.56 -8.88
C LYS A 52 -1.59 -18.00 -7.69
N TRP A 53 -2.26 -16.87 -7.89
CA TRP A 53 -3.09 -16.25 -6.85
C TRP A 53 -4.51 -16.81 -6.86
N ALA A 54 -5.03 -17.20 -8.03
CA ALA A 54 -6.34 -17.84 -8.15
C ALA A 54 -6.41 -19.16 -7.37
N SER A 55 -5.36 -19.99 -7.44
CA SER A 55 -5.33 -21.27 -6.71
C SER A 55 -5.29 -21.11 -5.19
N GLU A 56 -4.70 -20.02 -4.68
CA GLU A 56 -4.61 -19.80 -3.24
C GLU A 56 -5.97 -19.36 -2.69
N TYR A 57 -6.71 -18.49 -3.39
CA TYR A 57 -8.05 -18.07 -2.99
C TYR A 57 -9.11 -19.18 -3.05
N ASP A 58 -8.99 -20.12 -4.00
CA ASP A 58 -9.88 -21.28 -4.13
C ASP A 58 -9.78 -22.20 -2.88
N ASP A 59 -8.57 -22.38 -2.35
CA ASP A 59 -8.30 -23.20 -1.15
C ASP A 59 -8.87 -22.58 0.15
N TRP A 60 -8.95 -21.24 0.23
CA TRP A 60 -9.57 -20.56 1.37
C TRP A 60 -11.11 -20.54 1.31
N ASP A 61 -11.70 -20.49 0.11
CA ASP A 61 -13.16 -20.45 -0.07
C ASP A 61 -13.80 -21.82 0.23
N ASP A 62 -13.11 -22.92 -0.09
CA ASP A 62 -13.55 -24.30 0.25
C ASP A 62 -13.48 -24.59 1.77
N GLU A 63 -12.61 -23.92 2.54
CA GLU A 63 -12.45 -24.14 3.99
C GLU A 63 -13.53 -23.43 4.85
N ASP A 64 -14.16 -22.37 4.32
CA ASP A 64 -15.24 -21.61 4.98
C ASP A 64 -16.64 -22.23 4.78
N GLU A 65 -16.81 -23.16 3.83
CA GLU A 65 -18.10 -23.84 3.54
C GLU A 65 -18.33 -25.13 4.37
N GLU A 66 -17.33 -25.64 5.08
CA GLU A 66 -17.41 -26.91 5.85
C GLU A 66 -17.62 -26.76 7.39
N SER A 67 -17.95 -25.55 7.90
CA SER A 67 -18.21 -25.29 9.34
C SER A 67 -19.68 -25.01 9.70
#